data_AF-A0A383E790-F1
#
_entry.id   AF-A0A383E790-F1
#
_cell.length_a   1.000
_cell.length_b   1.000
_cell.length_c   1.000
_cell.angle_alpha   90.00
_cell.angle_beta   90.00
_cell.angle_gamma   90.00
#
_symmetry.space_group_name_H-M   'P 1'
#
loop_
_entity.id
_entity.type
_entity.pdbx_description
1 polymer ?
#
loop_
_entity_poly.entity_id
_entity_poly.type
_entity_poly.pdbx_seq_one_letter_code
_entity_poly.pdbx_strand_id
1 'polypeptide(L)'
;GVHMGMDVFMEFTVRRLFQADGRISGCFAYDRNDGSLHVFKAKTIVLATGGITRCWEVCSGSWEYTGEGHALAYWAGAQMGDMEFVQFHPTGMIWPPSVKGILVTEGVRGEGGTLRNSEGNRFMFDYVPEMYADEFADTEEEALSWVNEVISGKLATKRRPPELLTRDVVARAINSERAAGRASEHGGAYLDISWRDEDEIKKKLPGMYHQFKELAAVDITKQPMEVGPTAH
;
A
#
# COMPACT_ATOMS: atom_id res chain seq x y z
N GLY A 1 -14.85 13.59 -18.57
CA GLY A 1 -13.53 13.30 -19.18
C GLY A 1 -13.53 13.63 -20.65
N VAL A 2 -14.14 12.79 -21.49
CA VAL A 2 -14.13 12.91 -22.96
C VAL A 2 -14.94 14.09 -23.51
N HIS A 3 -15.88 14.64 -22.73
CA HIS A 3 -16.79 15.71 -23.18
C HIS A 3 -16.26 17.14 -23.01
N MET A 4 -14.99 17.33 -22.63
CA MET A 4 -14.41 18.68 -22.39
C MET A 4 -13.58 19.23 -23.56
N GLY A 5 -13.60 18.60 -24.73
CA GLY A 5 -12.83 19.05 -25.89
C GLY A 5 -11.32 18.83 -25.75
N MET A 6 -10.90 17.86 -24.93
CA MET A 6 -9.50 17.46 -24.78
C MET A 6 -9.21 16.30 -25.72
N ASP A 7 -8.14 16.41 -26.50
CA ASP A 7 -7.61 15.28 -27.27
C ASP A 7 -6.96 14.28 -26.30
N VAL A 8 -7.37 13.01 -26.40
CA VAL A 8 -6.87 11.92 -25.56
C VAL A 8 -6.13 10.92 -26.44
N PHE A 9 -4.81 10.82 -26.23
CA PHE A 9 -3.94 9.87 -26.90
C PHE A 9 -3.69 8.67 -25.96
N MET A 10 -4.60 7.70 -26.00
CA MET A 10 -4.51 6.49 -25.18
C MET A 10 -3.36 5.60 -25.66
N GLU A 11 -2.67 4.94 -24.72
CA GLU A 11 -1.58 3.99 -25.00
C GLU A 11 -0.35 4.60 -25.68
N PHE A 12 -0.12 5.90 -25.50
CA PHE A 12 1.10 6.59 -25.91
C PHE A 12 2.11 6.62 -24.76
N THR A 13 3.35 6.20 -25.03
CA THR A 13 4.44 6.26 -24.05
C THR A 13 5.42 7.37 -24.42
N VAL A 14 5.52 8.38 -23.55
CA VAL A 14 6.52 9.47 -23.69
C VAL A 14 7.90 8.95 -23.34
N ARG A 15 8.88 9.16 -24.21
CA ARG A 15 10.28 8.73 -24.01
C ARG A 15 11.27 9.86 -23.87
N ARG A 16 10.91 11.08 -24.27
CA ARG A 16 11.80 12.24 -24.16
C ARG A 16 11.03 13.54 -24.10
N LEU A 17 11.51 14.47 -23.26
CA LEU A 17 11.09 15.87 -23.28
C LEU A 17 12.07 16.68 -24.11
N PHE A 18 11.55 17.61 -24.90
CA PHE A 18 12.36 18.53 -25.70
C PHE A 18 12.48 19.88 -25.01
N GLN A 19 13.65 20.48 -25.16
CA GLN A 19 13.96 21.82 -24.66
C GLN A 19 14.57 22.68 -25.76
N ALA A 20 14.24 23.96 -25.75
CA ALA A 20 14.86 25.00 -26.55
C ALA A 20 15.07 26.23 -25.65
N ASP A 21 16.28 26.81 -25.66
CA ASP A 21 16.63 28.00 -24.87
C ASP A 21 16.26 27.87 -23.37
N GLY A 22 16.50 26.70 -22.79
CA GLY A 22 16.20 26.40 -21.39
C GLY A 22 14.70 26.24 -21.07
N ARG A 23 13.82 26.17 -22.07
CA ARG A 23 12.37 25.99 -21.90
C ARG A 23 11.88 24.72 -22.58
N ILE A 24 10.86 24.09 -22.02
CA ILE A 24 10.18 22.95 -22.65
C ILE A 24 9.55 23.39 -23.98
N SER A 25 9.69 22.54 -25.00
CA SER A 25 9.15 22.77 -26.35
C SER A 25 8.24 21.64 -26.86
N GLY A 26 8.18 20.51 -26.14
CA GLY A 26 7.35 19.37 -26.51
C GLY A 26 7.87 18.05 -25.96
N CYS A 27 7.34 16.94 -26.48
CA CYS A 27 7.81 15.59 -26.17
C CYS A 27 7.80 14.67 -27.39
N PHE A 28 8.59 13.62 -27.30
CA PHE A 28 8.54 12.47 -28.19
C PHE A 28 7.85 11.32 -27.47
N ALA A 29 6.91 10.69 -28.18
CA ALA A 29 6.21 9.49 -27.73
C ALA A 29 6.08 8.50 -28.88
N TYR A 30 5.83 7.24 -28.54
CA TYR A 30 5.39 6.25 -29.51
C TYR A 30 4.03 5.68 -29.10
N ASP A 31 3.23 5.31 -30.10
CA ASP A 31 1.99 4.57 -29.88
C ASP A 31 2.33 3.11 -29.62
N ARG A 32 1.86 2.55 -28.50
CA ARG A 32 2.12 1.16 -28.13
C ARG A 32 1.38 0.15 -29.00
N ASN A 33 0.32 0.57 -29.70
CA ASN A 33 -0.49 -0.31 -30.55
C ASN A 33 0.22 -0.68 -31.85
N ASP A 34 0.85 0.29 -32.50
CA ASP A 34 1.45 0.11 -33.83
C ASP A 34 2.94 0.50 -33.93
N GLY A 35 3.50 1.07 -32.86
CA GLY A 35 4.89 1.52 -32.81
C GLY A 35 5.17 2.82 -33.57
N SER A 36 4.13 3.51 -34.04
CA SER A 36 4.28 4.78 -34.74
C SER A 36 4.90 5.86 -33.83
N LEU A 37 5.70 6.73 -34.44
CA LEU A 37 6.51 7.73 -33.74
C LEU A 37 5.87 9.11 -33.85
N HIS A 38 5.69 9.79 -32.72
CA HIS A 38 4.98 11.06 -32.63
C HIS A 38 5.78 12.12 -31.89
N VAL A 39 5.64 13.36 -32.36
CA VAL A 39 6.19 14.54 -31.70
C VAL A 39 5.06 15.48 -31.36
N PHE A 40 4.87 15.73 -30.07
CA PHE A 40 3.87 16.66 -29.57
C PHE A 40 4.56 17.98 -29.23
N LYS A 41 4.17 19.05 -29.91
CA LYS A 41 4.64 20.41 -29.59
C LYS A 41 3.78 20.97 -28.46
N ALA A 42 4.42 21.44 -27.40
CA ALA A 42 3.72 22.03 -26.26
C ALA A 42 4.59 23.12 -25.61
N LYS A 43 3.96 24.21 -25.19
CA LYS A 43 4.62 25.28 -24.42
C LYS A 43 4.80 24.91 -22.95
N THR A 44 3.97 23.99 -22.45
CA THR A 44 3.94 23.54 -21.06
C THR A 44 3.65 22.04 -21.05
N ILE A 45 4.33 21.30 -20.17
CA ILE A 45 4.10 19.88 -19.94
C ILE A 45 3.88 19.68 -18.45
N VAL A 46 2.83 18.92 -18.11
CA VAL A 46 2.55 18.49 -16.74
C VAL A 46 2.81 16.99 -16.67
N LEU A 47 3.70 16.58 -15.77
CA LEU A 47 3.96 15.17 -15.51
C LEU A 47 3.08 14.69 -14.35
N ALA A 48 2.18 13.75 -14.63
CA ALA A 48 1.30 13.11 -13.65
C ALA A 48 1.39 11.58 -13.82
N THR A 49 2.60 11.05 -13.75
CA THR A 49 2.97 9.71 -14.25
C THR A 49 2.96 8.61 -13.19
N GLY A 50 2.45 8.90 -11.99
CA GLY A 50 2.43 7.93 -10.89
C GLY A 50 3.78 7.77 -10.19
N GLY A 51 3.94 6.66 -9.47
CA GLY A 51 5.08 6.39 -8.59
C GLY A 51 6.19 5.52 -9.18
N ILE A 52 7.04 4.99 -8.30
CA ILE A 52 8.28 4.24 -8.63
C ILE A 52 8.30 2.82 -8.05
N THR A 53 7.17 2.33 -7.53
CA THR A 53 7.15 1.12 -6.70
C THR A 53 7.62 -0.15 -7.43
N ARG A 54 7.64 -0.16 -8.77
CA ARG A 54 8.22 -1.27 -9.56
C ARG A 54 9.74 -1.34 -9.55
N CYS A 55 10.42 -0.43 -8.86
CA CYS A 55 11.83 -0.61 -8.51
C CYS A 55 12.05 -1.65 -7.39
N TRP A 56 10.99 -2.12 -6.71
CA TRP A 56 11.05 -3.17 -5.70
C TRP A 56 10.47 -4.49 -6.22
N GLU A 57 11.07 -5.60 -5.80
CA GLU A 57 10.62 -6.96 -6.17
C GLU A 57 9.18 -7.23 -5.70
N VAL A 58 8.82 -6.71 -4.52
CA VAL A 58 7.48 -6.84 -3.94
C VAL A 58 6.90 -5.44 -3.74
N CYS A 59 5.85 -5.14 -4.49
CA CYS A 59 5.16 -3.86 -4.43
C CYS A 59 3.66 -4.00 -4.66
N SER A 60 2.88 -3.05 -4.17
CA SER A 60 1.43 -2.98 -4.43
C SER A 60 1.06 -2.18 -5.66
N GLY A 61 2.02 -1.45 -6.25
CA GLY A 61 1.77 -0.62 -7.42
C GLY A 61 1.47 -1.43 -8.68
N SER A 62 0.81 -0.78 -9.64
CA SER A 62 0.60 -1.37 -10.96
C SER A 62 1.92 -1.62 -11.69
N TRP A 63 1.88 -2.40 -12.76
CA TRP A 63 3.05 -2.70 -13.59
C TRP A 63 3.64 -1.44 -14.27
N GLU A 64 2.88 -0.36 -14.38
CA GLU A 64 3.35 0.90 -14.98
C GLU A 64 4.10 1.84 -14.02
N TYR A 65 4.20 1.54 -12.73
CA TYR A 65 4.87 2.42 -11.74
C TYR A 65 6.39 2.25 -11.76
N THR A 66 6.99 2.41 -12.93
CA THR A 66 8.39 2.16 -13.25
C THR A 66 9.29 3.39 -13.07
N GLY A 67 8.74 4.52 -12.61
CA GLY A 67 9.49 5.75 -12.39
C GLY A 67 9.90 6.50 -13.65
N GLU A 68 9.36 6.14 -14.83
CA GLU A 68 9.77 6.76 -16.10
C GLU A 68 9.56 8.28 -16.14
N GLY A 69 8.45 8.78 -15.60
CA GLY A 69 8.24 10.23 -15.53
C GLY A 69 9.16 10.95 -14.56
N HIS A 70 9.62 10.29 -13.50
CA HIS A 70 10.66 10.83 -12.61
C HIS A 70 11.98 10.96 -13.39
N ALA A 71 12.34 9.95 -14.18
CA ALA A 71 13.50 9.99 -15.05
C ALA A 71 13.38 11.10 -16.11
N LEU A 72 12.21 11.27 -16.74
CA LEU A 72 11.95 12.36 -17.69
C LEU A 72 12.15 13.73 -17.06
N ALA A 73 11.65 13.94 -15.84
CA ALA A 73 11.83 15.19 -15.10
C ALA A 73 13.32 15.43 -14.79
N TYR A 74 14.00 14.43 -14.25
CA TYR A 74 15.42 14.49 -13.91
C TYR A 74 16.29 14.80 -15.14
N TRP A 75 16.08 14.11 -16.26
CA TRP A 75 16.80 14.35 -17.51
C TRP A 75 16.51 15.72 -18.13
N ALA A 76 15.33 16.28 -17.87
CA ALA A 76 15.01 17.66 -18.23
C ALA A 76 15.64 18.71 -17.29
N GLY A 77 16.38 18.28 -16.26
CA GLY A 77 17.07 19.16 -15.31
C GLY A 77 16.19 19.60 -14.13
N ALA A 78 15.08 18.92 -13.86
CA ALA A 78 14.30 19.16 -12.64
C ALA A 78 15.09 18.71 -11.40
N GLN A 79 14.92 19.44 -10.30
CA GLN A 79 15.35 18.98 -8.98
C GLN A 79 14.38 17.91 -8.48
N MET A 80 14.94 16.81 -7.98
CA MET A 80 14.18 15.71 -7.38
C MET A 80 14.31 15.84 -5.87
N GLY A 81 13.19 15.79 -5.15
CA GLY A 81 13.15 15.87 -3.69
C GLY A 81 12.75 14.53 -3.09
N ASP A 82 13.33 14.21 -1.93
CA ASP A 82 12.90 13.12 -1.05
C ASP A 82 12.77 11.74 -1.73
N MET A 83 13.59 11.48 -2.76
CA MET A 83 13.51 10.24 -3.56
C MET A 83 13.90 8.99 -2.76
N GLU A 84 14.63 9.16 -1.66
CA GLU A 84 14.98 8.11 -0.70
C GLU A 84 13.81 7.73 0.24
N PHE A 85 12.79 8.59 0.36
CA PHE A 85 11.64 8.36 1.25
C PHE A 85 10.57 7.53 0.56
N VAL A 86 10.80 6.22 0.54
CA VAL A 86 9.86 5.25 -0.04
C VAL A 86 9.06 4.58 1.07
N GLN A 87 7.74 4.65 0.95
CA GLN A 87 6.86 4.06 1.94
C GLN A 87 6.71 2.55 1.71
N PHE A 88 6.72 1.81 2.82
CA PHE A 88 6.35 0.40 2.84
C PHE A 88 5.05 0.24 3.60
N HIS A 89 4.03 -0.29 2.95
CA HIS A 89 2.80 -0.66 3.61
C HIS A 89 3.01 -1.94 4.42
N PRO A 90 2.62 -2.00 5.71
CA PRO A 90 2.92 -3.14 6.57
C PRO A 90 2.16 -4.41 6.17
N THR A 91 0.98 -4.26 5.57
CA THR A 91 0.07 -5.37 5.31
C THR A 91 -0.09 -5.66 3.80
N GLY A 92 1.01 -5.77 3.07
CA GLY A 92 0.97 -6.37 1.73
C GLY A 92 1.01 -7.88 1.83
N MET A 93 0.19 -8.59 1.06
CA MET A 93 0.20 -10.06 1.04
C MET A 93 1.59 -10.57 0.67
N ILE A 94 2.11 -11.54 1.41
CA ILE A 94 3.38 -12.22 1.07
C ILE A 94 3.15 -13.66 0.61
N TRP A 95 1.99 -14.23 0.96
CA TRP A 95 1.58 -15.57 0.61
C TRP A 95 0.05 -15.64 0.42
N PRO A 96 -0.48 -16.42 -0.54
CA PRO A 96 0.24 -17.23 -1.53
C PRO A 96 0.92 -16.40 -2.64
N PRO A 97 1.81 -17.01 -3.46
CA PRO A 97 2.55 -16.28 -4.49
C PRO A 97 1.66 -15.58 -5.52
N SER A 98 0.45 -16.10 -5.77
CA SER A 98 -0.52 -15.53 -6.71
C SER A 98 -1.01 -14.13 -6.31
N VAL A 99 -0.94 -13.78 -5.03
CA VAL A 99 -1.35 -12.47 -4.50
C VAL A 99 -0.22 -11.72 -3.82
N LYS A 100 1.03 -12.17 -3.98
CA LYS A 100 2.19 -11.50 -3.39
C LYS A 100 2.26 -10.04 -3.84
N GLY A 101 2.37 -9.11 -2.90
CA GLY A 101 2.37 -7.67 -3.12
C GLY A 101 0.97 -7.03 -3.18
N ILE A 102 -0.11 -7.83 -3.29
CA ILE A 102 -1.47 -7.28 -3.24
C ILE A 102 -1.72 -6.66 -1.86
N LEU A 103 -2.21 -5.42 -1.87
CA LEU A 103 -2.47 -4.67 -0.66
C LEU A 103 -3.64 -5.25 0.13
N VAL A 104 -3.43 -5.56 1.41
CA VAL A 104 -4.52 -5.67 2.39
C VAL A 104 -4.78 -4.27 2.95
N THR A 105 -5.98 -3.75 2.74
CA THR A 105 -6.34 -2.40 3.19
C THR A 105 -6.15 -2.21 4.69
N GLU A 106 -5.73 -1.01 5.08
CA GLU A 106 -5.65 -0.57 6.48
C GLU A 106 -7.02 -0.66 7.20
N GLY A 107 -8.11 -0.63 6.44
CA GLY A 107 -9.45 -0.90 6.95
C GLY A 107 -9.56 -2.25 7.67
N VAL A 108 -8.79 -3.28 7.30
CA VAL A 108 -8.79 -4.56 8.04
C VAL A 108 -8.30 -4.36 9.46
N ARG A 109 -7.22 -3.60 9.68
CA ARG A 109 -6.72 -3.28 11.03
C ARG A 109 -7.72 -2.40 11.79
N GLY A 110 -8.31 -1.41 11.12
CA GLY A 110 -9.34 -0.53 11.69
C GLY A 110 -10.61 -1.25 12.12
N GLU A 111 -10.95 -2.33 11.43
CA GLU A 111 -12.08 -3.22 11.71
C GLU A 111 -11.70 -4.35 12.69
N GLY A 112 -10.56 -4.26 13.39
CA GLY A 112 -10.16 -5.20 14.44
C GLY A 112 -9.18 -6.31 14.00
N GLY A 113 -8.60 -6.21 12.81
CA GLY A 113 -7.52 -7.10 12.39
C GLY A 113 -6.33 -7.01 13.35
N THR A 114 -5.91 -8.16 13.88
CA THR A 114 -4.78 -8.27 14.83
C THR A 114 -3.54 -8.78 14.13
N LEU A 115 -2.37 -8.28 14.51
CA LEU A 115 -1.09 -8.78 13.99
C LEU A 115 -0.47 -9.76 14.98
N ARG A 116 -0.22 -10.99 14.53
CA ARG A 116 0.38 -12.07 15.33
C ARG A 116 1.65 -12.59 14.69
N ASN A 117 2.59 -13.00 15.54
CA ASN A 117 3.84 -13.62 15.13
C ASN A 117 3.68 -15.16 15.06
N SER A 118 4.74 -15.91 14.74
CA SER A 118 4.68 -17.39 14.65
C SER A 118 4.38 -18.11 15.97
N GLU A 119 4.58 -17.44 17.09
CA GLU A 119 4.29 -17.96 18.43
C GLU A 119 2.83 -17.70 18.85
N GLY A 120 2.06 -16.99 18.00
CA GLY A 120 0.68 -16.59 18.27
C GLY A 120 0.56 -15.30 19.09
N ASN A 121 1.68 -14.66 19.45
CA ASN A 121 1.69 -13.44 20.26
C ASN A 121 1.23 -12.23 19.42
N ARG A 122 0.35 -11.41 19.99
CA ARG A 122 -0.09 -10.15 19.40
C ARG A 122 0.98 -9.08 19.64
N PHE A 123 2.05 -9.13 18.86
CA PHE A 123 3.32 -8.48 19.18
C PHE A 123 3.30 -6.95 19.15
N MET A 124 2.31 -6.28 18.52
CA MET A 124 2.35 -4.83 18.35
C MET A 124 2.35 -4.03 19.66
N PHE A 125 1.91 -4.61 20.78
CA PHE A 125 2.01 -3.99 22.10
C PHE A 125 3.46 -3.78 22.56
N ASP A 126 4.40 -4.60 22.10
CA ASP A 126 5.83 -4.50 22.44
C ASP A 126 6.56 -3.40 21.66
N TYR A 127 5.89 -2.81 20.66
CA TYR A 127 6.49 -1.88 19.70
C TYR A 127 5.87 -0.48 19.73
N VAL A 128 5.05 -0.15 20.74
CA VAL A 128 4.47 1.19 20.90
C VAL A 128 5.59 2.17 21.29
N PRO A 129 5.93 3.16 20.44
CA PRO A 129 6.91 4.18 20.80
C PRO A 129 6.38 5.05 21.94
N GLU A 130 7.28 5.50 22.83
CA GLU A 130 6.93 6.32 24.01
C GLU A 130 6.10 7.55 23.65
N MET A 131 6.40 8.22 22.54
CA MET A 131 5.66 9.40 22.06
C MET A 131 4.17 9.12 21.73
N TYR A 132 3.78 7.85 21.58
CA TYR A 132 2.44 7.41 21.27
C TYR A 132 1.76 6.68 22.44
N ALA A 133 2.40 6.57 23.61
CA ALA A 133 1.89 5.78 24.73
C ALA A 133 0.50 6.22 25.21
N ASP A 134 0.20 7.52 25.16
CA ASP A 134 -1.09 8.07 25.58
C ASP A 134 -2.22 7.83 24.56
N GLU A 135 -1.89 7.49 23.31
CA GLU A 135 -2.86 7.31 22.21
C GLU A 135 -3.26 5.85 21.99
N PHE A 136 -2.40 4.91 22.39
CA PHE A 136 -2.54 3.49 22.10
C PHE A 136 -2.72 2.66 23.37
N ALA A 137 -3.49 1.58 23.25
CA ALA A 137 -3.84 0.70 24.35
C ALA A 137 -2.62 -0.11 24.83
N ASP A 138 -2.52 -0.30 26.15
CA ASP A 138 -1.47 -1.13 26.76
C ASP A 138 -1.86 -2.61 26.85
N THR A 139 -3.15 -2.93 26.70
CA THR A 139 -3.68 -4.28 26.85
C THR A 139 -4.59 -4.68 25.69
N GLU A 140 -4.65 -5.98 25.42
CA GLU A 140 -5.57 -6.53 24.41
C GLU A 140 -7.04 -6.23 24.73
N GLU A 141 -7.40 -6.19 26.02
CA GLU A 141 -8.76 -5.90 26.49
C GLU A 141 -9.19 -4.46 26.18
N GLU A 142 -8.32 -3.48 26.42
CA GLU A 142 -8.59 -2.09 26.07
C GLU A 142 -8.68 -1.91 24.56
N ALA A 143 -7.76 -2.52 23.80
CA ALA A 143 -7.78 -2.49 22.35
C ALA A 143 -9.08 -3.10 21.78
N LEU A 144 -9.54 -4.24 22.33
CA LEU A 144 -10.80 -4.86 21.92
C LEU A 144 -12.01 -3.98 22.28
N SER A 145 -11.97 -3.32 23.44
CA SER A 145 -13.01 -2.38 23.84
C SER A 145 -13.15 -1.22 22.86
N TRP A 146 -12.03 -0.67 22.38
CA TRP A 146 -12.03 0.35 21.32
C TRP A 146 -12.66 -0.16 20.03
N VAL A 147 -12.27 -1.36 19.59
CA VAL A 147 -12.77 -1.99 18.37
C VAL A 147 -14.29 -2.17 18.44
N ASN A 148 -14.81 -2.62 19.59
CA ASN A 148 -16.25 -2.77 19.83
C ASN A 148 -17.00 -1.42 19.78
N GLU A 149 -16.42 -0.34 20.33
CA GLU A 149 -17.01 1.00 20.24
C GLU A 149 -17.10 1.48 18.79
N VAL A 150 -16.00 1.37 18.04
CA VAL A 150 -15.92 1.84 16.65
C VAL A 150 -16.82 1.05 15.71
N ILE A 151 -16.83 -0.27 15.82
CA ILE A 151 -17.68 -1.13 14.98
C ILE A 151 -19.17 -0.88 15.26
N SER A 152 -19.53 -0.64 16.52
CA SER A 152 -20.91 -0.29 16.90
C SER A 152 -21.32 1.14 16.54
N GLY A 153 -20.43 1.92 15.91
CA GLY A 153 -20.69 3.29 15.49
C GLY A 153 -20.72 4.29 16.64
N LYS A 154 -20.20 3.91 17.82
CA LYS A 154 -20.06 4.80 18.97
C LYS A 154 -18.79 5.64 18.81
N LEU A 155 -18.79 6.81 19.45
CA LEU A 155 -17.56 7.57 19.62
C LEU A 155 -16.61 6.77 20.51
N ALA A 156 -15.39 6.53 20.03
CA ALA A 156 -14.39 5.80 20.80
C ALA A 156 -13.99 6.58 22.06
N THR A 157 -14.00 5.91 23.20
CA THR A 157 -13.57 6.43 24.51
C THR A 157 -12.30 5.77 25.01
N LYS A 158 -11.91 4.64 24.41
CA LYS A 158 -10.68 3.91 24.72
C LYS A 158 -9.52 4.33 23.82
N ARG A 159 -8.30 3.94 24.20
CA ARG A 159 -7.12 4.14 23.33
C ARG A 159 -7.10 3.11 22.20
N ARG A 160 -6.44 3.47 21.10
CA ARG A 160 -6.47 2.70 19.86
C ARG A 160 -5.64 1.41 19.97
N PRO A 161 -6.00 0.34 19.25
CA PRO A 161 -5.12 -0.81 19.08
C PRO A 161 -3.77 -0.40 18.48
N PRO A 162 -2.63 -0.93 18.99
CA PRO A 162 -1.29 -0.68 18.43
C PRO A 162 -1.14 -1.02 16.94
N GLU A 163 -1.99 -1.88 16.37
CA GLU A 163 -2.02 -2.14 14.92
C GLU A 163 -2.37 -0.90 14.10
N LEU A 164 -2.95 0.15 14.70
CA LEU A 164 -3.27 1.42 14.06
C LEU A 164 -2.15 2.45 14.17
N LEU A 165 -0.97 2.05 14.64
CA LEU A 165 0.24 2.87 14.56
C LEU A 165 0.58 3.21 13.11
N THR A 166 1.45 4.21 12.94
CA THR A 166 1.90 4.63 11.62
C THR A 166 2.55 3.49 10.85
N ARG A 167 2.39 3.52 9.52
CA ARG A 167 2.84 2.43 8.63
C ARG A 167 4.30 2.05 8.83
N ASP A 168 5.17 3.04 9.06
CA ASP A 168 6.59 2.84 9.29
C ASP A 168 6.88 2.11 10.61
N VAL A 169 6.12 2.40 11.68
CA VAL A 169 6.26 1.71 12.97
C VAL A 169 5.82 0.25 12.84
N VAL A 170 4.65 0.00 12.26
CA VAL A 170 4.13 -1.37 12.06
C VAL A 170 5.04 -2.17 11.14
N ALA A 171 5.53 -1.57 10.04
CA ALA A 171 6.43 -2.25 9.11
C ALA A 171 7.79 -2.59 9.77
N ARG A 172 8.33 -1.69 10.59
CA ARG A 172 9.54 -1.97 11.39
C ARG A 172 9.30 -3.07 12.42
N ALA A 173 8.16 -3.09 13.10
CA ALA A 173 7.81 -4.13 14.07
C ALA A 173 7.78 -5.52 13.42
N ILE A 174 7.15 -5.67 12.24
CA ILE A 174 7.16 -6.94 11.50
C ILE A 174 8.59 -7.37 11.14
N ASN A 175 9.44 -6.43 10.70
CA ASN A 175 10.85 -6.73 10.42
C ASN A 175 11.64 -7.11 11.67
N SER A 176 11.36 -6.49 12.82
CA SER A 176 11.96 -6.85 14.11
C SER A 176 11.55 -8.26 14.56
N GLU A 177 10.28 -8.64 14.41
CA GLU A 177 9.82 -10.02 14.67
C GLU A 177 10.55 -11.02 13.77
N ARG A 178 10.71 -10.69 12.48
CA ARG A 178 11.50 -11.51 11.55
C ARG A 178 12.96 -11.65 11.98
N ALA A 179 13.61 -10.55 12.34
CA ALA A 179 15.01 -10.56 12.79
C ALA A 179 15.20 -11.38 14.08
N ALA A 180 14.18 -11.40 14.93
CA ALA A 180 14.16 -12.19 16.15
C ALA A 180 13.72 -13.65 15.97
N GLY A 181 13.51 -14.10 14.74
CA GLY A 181 13.14 -15.49 14.42
C GLY A 181 11.68 -15.85 14.70
N ARG A 182 10.80 -14.85 14.86
CA ARG A 182 9.36 -15.01 15.17
C ARG A 182 8.44 -14.65 14.01
N ALA A 183 8.96 -14.52 12.79
CA ALA A 183 8.13 -14.26 11.62
C ALA A 183 7.19 -15.44 11.30
N SER A 184 6.09 -15.14 10.60
CA SER A 184 5.24 -16.15 9.95
C SER A 184 6.05 -17.09 9.05
N GLU A 185 5.45 -18.21 8.65
CA GLU A 185 6.08 -19.23 7.80
C GLU A 185 6.83 -18.65 6.60
N HIS A 186 6.27 -17.64 5.94
CA HIS A 186 6.84 -17.01 4.75
C HIS A 186 7.63 -15.72 5.03
N GLY A 187 7.96 -15.43 6.29
CA GLY A 187 8.84 -14.33 6.67
C GLY A 187 8.14 -12.99 6.92
N GLY A 188 6.86 -13.01 7.31
CA GLY A 188 6.08 -11.81 7.65
C GLY A 188 5.38 -11.93 9.01
N ALA A 189 4.11 -11.51 9.06
CA ALA A 189 3.23 -11.63 10.22
C ALA A 189 1.86 -12.16 9.78
N TYR A 190 1.10 -12.74 10.72
CA TYR A 190 -0.28 -13.13 10.51
C TYR A 190 -1.20 -11.95 10.81
N LEU A 191 -1.98 -11.50 9.83
CA LEU A 191 -3.08 -10.55 10.01
C LEU A 191 -4.39 -11.33 10.12
N ASP A 192 -4.99 -11.31 11.30
CA ASP A 192 -6.18 -12.08 11.62
C ASP A 192 -7.38 -11.20 11.99
N ILE A 193 -8.46 -11.35 11.22
CA ILE A 193 -9.79 -10.77 11.48
C ILE A 193 -10.88 -11.85 11.60
N SER A 194 -10.51 -13.13 11.49
CA SER A 194 -11.45 -14.27 11.45
C SER A 194 -12.18 -14.53 12.78
N TRP A 195 -11.73 -13.88 13.86
CA TRP A 195 -12.40 -13.87 15.15
C TRP A 195 -13.71 -13.06 15.14
N ARG A 196 -13.91 -12.18 14.14
CA ARG A 196 -15.15 -11.42 13.98
C ARG A 196 -16.24 -12.24 13.29
N ASP A 197 -17.48 -11.75 13.43
CA ASP A 197 -18.61 -12.31 12.71
C ASP A 197 -18.41 -12.23 11.19
N GLU A 198 -18.63 -13.36 10.51
CA GLU A 198 -18.40 -13.52 9.08
C GLU A 198 -19.26 -12.58 8.23
N ASP A 199 -20.52 -12.37 8.61
CA ASP A 199 -21.45 -11.52 7.86
C ASP A 199 -21.09 -10.04 8.04
N GLU A 200 -20.62 -9.64 9.23
CA GLU A 200 -20.07 -8.31 9.46
C GLU A 200 -18.82 -8.04 8.61
N ILE A 201 -17.88 -8.99 8.56
CA ILE A 201 -16.66 -8.85 7.74
C ILE A 201 -17.04 -8.66 6.27
N LYS A 202 -17.93 -9.50 5.74
CA LYS A 202 -18.39 -9.40 4.33
C LYS A 202 -19.09 -8.08 4.05
N LYS A 203 -19.87 -7.56 5.01
CA LYS A 203 -20.58 -6.28 4.87
C LYS A 203 -19.64 -5.08 4.90
N LYS A 204 -18.64 -5.09 5.78
CA LYS A 204 -17.70 -3.98 5.99
C LYS A 204 -16.53 -3.98 5.01
N LEU A 205 -16.07 -5.17 4.62
CA LEU A 205 -14.89 -5.39 3.78
C LEU A 205 -15.22 -6.23 2.53
N PRO A 206 -16.28 -5.91 1.76
CA PRO A 206 -16.75 -6.76 0.66
C PRO A 206 -15.69 -6.95 -0.43
N GLY A 207 -14.96 -5.87 -0.76
CA GLY A 207 -13.89 -5.91 -1.75
C GLY A 207 -12.73 -6.82 -1.34
N MET A 208 -12.29 -6.74 -0.08
CA MET A 208 -11.18 -7.57 0.41
C MET A 208 -11.57 -9.04 0.49
N TYR A 209 -12.76 -9.33 1.04
CA TYR A 209 -13.25 -10.71 1.11
C TYR A 209 -13.35 -11.34 -0.28
N HIS A 210 -13.97 -10.64 -1.24
CA HIS A 210 -14.11 -11.13 -2.61
C HIS A 210 -12.74 -11.28 -3.28
N GLN A 211 -11.89 -10.26 -3.23
CA GLN A 211 -10.59 -10.25 -3.87
C GLN A 211 -9.69 -11.42 -3.40
N PHE A 212 -9.56 -11.64 -2.09
CA PHE A 212 -8.70 -12.71 -1.58
C PHE A 212 -9.32 -14.10 -1.71
N LYS A 213 -10.65 -14.20 -1.62
CA LYS A 213 -11.34 -15.47 -1.85
C LYS A 213 -11.20 -15.92 -3.31
N GLU A 214 -11.31 -15.01 -4.26
CA GLU A 214 -11.21 -15.33 -5.69
C GLU A 214 -9.76 -15.50 -6.17
N LEU A 215 -8.86 -14.59 -5.80
CA LEU A 215 -7.50 -14.57 -6.35
C LEU A 215 -6.51 -15.47 -5.59
N ALA A 216 -6.78 -15.71 -4.30
CA ALA A 216 -5.85 -16.42 -3.42
C ALA A 216 -6.44 -17.71 -2.81
N ALA A 217 -7.73 -17.97 -3.02
CA ALA A 217 -8.48 -18.96 -2.23
C ALA A 217 -8.33 -18.74 -0.71
N VAL A 218 -8.08 -17.49 -0.28
CA VAL A 218 -7.92 -17.11 1.13
C VAL A 218 -9.24 -16.55 1.62
N ASP A 219 -9.92 -17.29 2.49
CA ASP A 219 -11.11 -16.82 3.19
C ASP A 219 -10.71 -16.08 4.48
N ILE A 220 -10.68 -14.74 4.42
CA ILE A 220 -10.30 -13.87 5.53
C ILE A 220 -11.23 -13.99 6.76
N THR A 221 -12.39 -14.66 6.62
CA THR A 221 -13.33 -14.90 7.71
C THR A 221 -13.07 -16.22 8.44
N LYS A 222 -12.14 -17.04 7.94
CA LYS A 222 -11.84 -18.38 8.47
C LYS A 222 -10.38 -18.59 8.85
N GLN A 223 -9.47 -17.83 8.26
CA GLN A 223 -8.04 -18.00 8.49
C GLN A 223 -7.30 -16.66 8.41
N PRO A 224 -6.14 -16.54 9.08
CA PRO A 224 -5.28 -15.37 8.98
C PRO A 224 -4.66 -15.23 7.58
N MET A 225 -4.33 -14.00 7.21
CA MET A 225 -3.50 -13.69 6.04
C MET A 225 -2.04 -13.57 6.44
N GLU A 226 -1.11 -14.06 5.62
CA GLU A 226 0.30 -13.74 5.80
C GLU A 226 0.66 -12.46 5.06
N VAL A 227 1.11 -11.48 5.82
CA VAL A 227 1.39 -10.13 5.34
C VAL A 227 2.78 -9.66 5.74
N GLY A 228 3.31 -8.69 5.02
CA GLY A 228 4.58 -8.05 5.35
C GLY A 228 4.82 -6.72 4.63
N PRO A 229 5.88 -6.00 5.04
CA PRO A 229 6.26 -4.73 4.43
C PRO A 229 6.41 -4.84 2.92
N THR A 230 5.65 -4.03 2.18
CA THR A 230 5.58 -4.03 0.72
C THR A 230 5.69 -2.60 0.21
N ALA A 231 6.51 -2.34 -0.82
CA ALA A 231 6.66 -1.00 -1.38
C ALA A 231 5.31 -0.48 -1.92
N HIS A 232 4.93 0.73 -1.51
CA HIS A 232 3.59 1.27 -1.71
C HIS A 232 3.61 2.71 -2.24
#